data_AF-A0A419N761-F1
#
_entry.id   AF-A0A419N761-F1
#
_cell.length_a   1.000
_cell.length_b   1.000
_cell.length_c   1.000
_cell.angle_alpha   90.00
_cell.angle_beta   90.00
_cell.angle_gamma   90.00
#
_symmetry.space_group_name_H-M   'P 1'
#
loop_
_entity.id
_entity.type
_entity.pdbx_description
1 polymer ?
#
loop_
_entity_poly.entity_id
_entity_poly.type
_entity_poly.pdbx_seq_one_letter_code
_entity_poly.pdbx_strand_id
1 'polypeptide(L)'
;MAIKGLSDGVAFYSGGINKILNVPITPALSEVLWWPKSEWFVVNYSDGGLVGAWNSYLYFVKNNKVKNRIDISHFLSERYINLKANCDEVEELNYGVVSWTNGGGAIIISAEVPPHSSCKNMGETIFISLNINSMKLKEEIKKSQLTKAQKNT
;
A
#
# COMPACT_ATOMS: atom_id res chain seq x y z
N MET A 1 -15.29 21.74 25.73
CA MET A 1 -15.09 20.37 26.26
C MET A 1 -14.35 19.59 25.18
N ALA A 2 -13.03 19.45 25.31
CA ALA A 2 -12.19 18.80 24.31
C ALA A 2 -12.23 17.28 24.52
N ILE A 3 -12.63 16.53 23.50
CA ILE A 3 -12.53 15.06 23.50
C ILE A 3 -11.09 14.72 23.13
N LYS A 4 -10.34 14.21 24.11
CA LYS A 4 -8.98 13.68 23.95
C LYS A 4 -9.07 12.44 23.06
N GLY A 5 -8.36 12.47 21.93
CA GLY A 5 -8.39 11.49 20.85
C GLY A 5 -8.22 10.05 21.30
N LEU A 6 -9.25 9.24 21.02
CA LEU A 6 -9.16 7.80 20.94
C LEU A 6 -8.29 7.45 19.74
N SER A 7 -7.30 6.57 19.95
CA SER A 7 -6.58 5.91 18.87
C SER A 7 -7.55 4.95 18.19
N ASP A 8 -8.09 5.33 17.03
CA ASP A 8 -8.97 4.49 16.23
C ASP A 8 -8.20 3.28 15.71
N GLY A 9 -8.32 2.16 16.45
CA GLY A 9 -7.77 0.87 16.06
C GLY A 9 -8.81 0.09 15.24
N VAL A 10 -8.36 -0.56 14.17
CA VAL A 10 -9.20 -1.49 13.40
C VAL A 10 -9.39 -2.79 14.20
N ALA A 11 -10.64 -3.17 14.49
CA ALA A 11 -10.98 -4.44 15.13
C ALA A 11 -11.69 -5.38 14.15
N PHE A 12 -11.22 -6.62 14.04
CA PHE A 12 -11.84 -7.68 13.22
C PHE A 12 -12.54 -8.70 14.11
N TYR A 13 -13.76 -9.13 13.72
CA TYR A 13 -14.59 -10.09 14.46
C TYR A 13 -14.89 -11.33 13.61
N SER A 14 -14.51 -12.53 14.08
CA SER A 14 -15.10 -13.80 13.64
C SER A 14 -15.41 -14.66 14.88
N GLY A 15 -16.35 -15.61 14.84
CA GLY A 15 -16.91 -16.29 16.03
C GLY A 15 -15.98 -17.15 16.91
N GLY A 16 -14.66 -16.95 16.88
CA GLY A 16 -13.67 -17.55 17.79
C GLY A 16 -13.17 -16.58 18.87
N ILE A 17 -12.13 -16.98 19.61
CA ILE A 17 -11.41 -16.10 20.56
C ILE A 17 -10.73 -14.97 19.76
N ASN A 18 -11.46 -13.90 19.49
CA ASN A 18 -10.96 -12.74 18.77
C ASN A 18 -9.89 -12.05 19.61
N LYS A 19 -8.70 -11.90 19.02
CA LYS A 19 -7.67 -11.02 19.56
C LYS A 19 -7.66 -9.74 18.75
N ILE A 20 -7.85 -8.62 19.45
CA ILE A 20 -7.85 -7.29 18.84
C ILE A 20 -6.39 -6.89 18.58
N LEU A 21 -6.10 -6.52 17.34
CA LEU A 21 -4.81 -5.94 16.96
C LEU A 21 -4.97 -4.42 16.86
N ASN A 22 -4.43 -3.70 17.83
CA ASN A 22 -4.46 -2.24 17.80
C ASN A 22 -3.43 -1.73 16.78
N VAL A 23 -3.91 -1.21 15.66
CA VAL A 23 -3.10 -0.58 14.61
C VAL A 23 -3.59 0.85 14.46
N PRO A 24 -2.75 1.87 14.78
CA PRO A 24 -3.13 3.25 14.54
C PRO A 24 -3.17 3.50 13.03
N ILE A 25 -4.33 3.91 12.52
CA ILE A 25 -4.52 4.29 11.12
C ILE A 25 -5.04 5.72 11.03
N THR A 26 -4.70 6.42 9.95
CA THR A 26 -5.24 7.75 9.65
C THR A 26 -6.66 7.60 9.06
N PRO A 27 -7.69 8.21 9.68
CA PRO A 27 -9.07 7.72 9.56
C PRO A 27 -9.86 8.19 8.32
N ALA A 28 -9.31 9.00 7.41
CA ALA A 28 -10.13 9.60 6.36
C ALA A 28 -10.56 8.59 5.28
N LEU A 29 -9.63 7.77 4.78
CA LEU A 29 -9.90 6.70 3.81
C LEU A 29 -8.86 5.60 4.01
N SER A 30 -9.26 4.38 4.38
CA SER A 30 -8.33 3.27 4.59
C SER A 30 -8.87 1.96 4.04
N GLU A 31 -7.98 1.14 3.50
CA GLU A 31 -8.26 -0.21 3.02
C GLU A 31 -7.23 -1.19 3.62
N VAL A 32 -7.67 -2.39 4.00
CA VAL A 32 -6.80 -3.42 4.57
C VAL A 32 -6.78 -4.66 3.67
N LEU A 33 -5.57 -5.09 3.30
CA LEU A 33 -5.35 -6.30 2.51
C LEU A 33 -4.58 -7.34 3.32
N TRP A 34 -5.25 -8.41 3.72
CA TRP A 34 -4.63 -9.51 4.47
C TRP A 34 -3.86 -10.46 3.57
N TRP A 35 -2.69 -10.87 4.04
CA TRP A 35 -1.94 -11.97 3.44
C TRP A 35 -2.67 -13.30 3.69
N PRO A 36 -2.68 -14.26 2.74
CA PRO A 36 -3.40 -15.52 2.91
C PRO A 36 -3.00 -16.32 4.16
N LYS A 37 -1.75 -16.22 4.63
CA LYS A 37 -1.30 -16.90 5.85
C LYS A 37 -1.41 -16.05 7.13
N SER A 38 -2.03 -14.86 7.04
CA SER A 38 -2.31 -13.96 8.16
C SER A 38 -1.09 -13.44 8.96
N GLU A 39 0.14 -13.69 8.51
CA GLU A 39 1.34 -13.12 9.13
C GLU A 39 1.65 -11.69 8.64
N TRP A 40 1.01 -11.24 7.56
CA TRP A 40 1.18 -9.90 7.03
C TRP A 40 -0.18 -9.28 6.67
N PHE A 41 -0.25 -7.97 6.72
CA PHE A 41 -1.33 -7.20 6.10
C PHE A 41 -0.80 -5.86 5.61
N VAL A 42 -1.48 -5.29 4.63
CA VAL A 42 -1.24 -3.93 4.18
C VAL A 42 -2.39 -3.05 4.64
N VAL A 43 -2.06 -1.82 5.02
CA VAL A 43 -3.02 -0.72 5.13
C VAL A 43 -2.71 0.29 4.04
N ASN A 44 -3.59 0.43 3.07
CA ASN A 44 -3.63 1.60 2.20
C ASN A 44 -4.39 2.69 2.92
N TYR A 45 -3.94 3.93 2.81
CA TYR A 45 -4.71 5.07 3.30
C TYR A 45 -4.55 6.28 2.39
N SER A 46 -5.55 7.14 2.44
CA SER A 46 -5.50 8.46 1.84
C SER A 46 -5.83 9.53 2.87
N ASP A 47 -5.25 10.70 2.66
CA ASP A 47 -5.60 11.90 3.42
C ASP A 47 -6.99 12.45 3.06
N GLY A 48 -7.60 11.96 1.97
CA GLY A 48 -8.93 12.41 1.51
C GLY A 48 -8.96 13.87 1.04
N GLY A 49 -7.79 14.46 0.74
CA GLY A 49 -7.68 15.81 0.22
C GLY A 49 -8.33 15.96 -1.17
N LEU A 50 -8.47 17.21 -1.64
CA LEU A 50 -9.08 17.52 -2.96
C LEU A 50 -8.38 16.81 -4.13
N VAL A 51 -7.05 16.67 -4.05
CA VAL A 51 -6.26 15.85 -4.96
C VAL A 51 -5.99 14.47 -4.35
N GLY A 52 -5.80 14.42 -3.04
CA GLY A 52 -5.64 13.18 -2.29
C GLY A 52 -4.24 12.59 -2.45
N ALA A 53 -3.52 12.43 -1.35
CA ALA A 53 -2.31 11.62 -1.31
C ALA A 53 -2.67 10.18 -0.92
N TRP A 54 -2.09 9.19 -1.61
CA TRP A 54 -2.24 7.77 -1.27
C TRP A 54 -0.93 7.16 -0.82
N ASN A 55 -0.99 6.43 0.29
CA ASN A 55 0.15 5.80 0.93
C ASN A 55 -0.20 4.38 1.39
N SER A 56 0.83 3.56 1.60
CA SER A 56 0.67 2.19 2.07
C SER A 56 1.72 1.79 3.10
N TYR A 57 1.27 1.12 4.15
CA TYR A 57 2.11 0.48 5.15
C TYR A 57 1.94 -1.03 5.14
N LEU A 58 3.06 -1.75 5.15
CA LEU A 58 3.11 -3.20 5.33
C LEU A 58 3.39 -3.55 6.79
N TYR A 59 2.55 -4.40 7.37
CA TYR A 59 2.65 -4.81 8.77
C TYR A 59 2.94 -6.30 8.89
N PHE A 60 3.90 -6.65 9.74
CA PHE A 60 4.19 -8.04 10.13
C PHE A 60 3.52 -8.37 11.45
N VAL A 61 2.76 -9.46 11.49
CA VAL A 61 2.08 -9.99 12.67
C VAL A 61 2.75 -11.28 13.09
N LYS A 62 3.14 -11.34 14.37
CA LYS A 62 3.63 -12.58 15.00
C LYS A 62 3.12 -12.68 16.42
N ASN A 63 2.60 -13.86 16.78
CA ASN A 63 2.01 -14.12 18.09
C ASN A 63 0.90 -13.11 18.45
N ASN A 64 0.05 -12.76 17.46
CA ASN A 64 -1.06 -11.80 17.60
C ASN A 64 -0.62 -10.38 18.00
N LYS A 65 0.57 -9.96 17.58
CA LYS A 65 1.08 -8.60 17.79
C LYS A 65 1.73 -8.10 16.50
N VAL A 66 1.54 -6.82 16.18
CA VAL A 66 2.37 -6.14 15.19
C VAL A 66 3.80 -6.16 15.70
N LYS A 67 4.72 -6.66 14.89
CA LYS A 67 6.15 -6.66 15.16
C LYS A 67 6.85 -5.55 14.40
N ASN A 68 6.51 -5.40 13.12
CA ASN A 68 7.11 -4.41 12.24
C ASN A 68 6.03 -3.64 11.49
N ARG A 69 6.31 -2.37 11.23
CA ARG A 69 5.62 -1.53 10.25
C ARG A 69 6.66 -1.05 9.25
N ILE A 70 6.36 -1.19 7.97
CA ILE A 70 7.26 -0.83 6.88
C ILE A 70 6.52 0.15 5.97
N ASP A 71 7.14 1.30 5.72
CA ASP A 71 6.67 2.26 4.73
C ASP A 71 7.07 1.78 3.34
N ILE A 72 6.09 1.64 2.44
CA ILE A 72 6.34 1.16 1.09
C ILE A 72 7.04 2.22 0.23
N SER A 73 6.90 3.53 0.53
CA SER A 73 7.62 4.60 -0.18
C SER A 73 9.12 4.38 -0.19
N HIS A 74 9.69 3.84 0.89
CA HIS A 74 11.13 3.61 1.01
C HIS A 74 11.70 2.68 -0.07
N PHE A 75 10.86 1.85 -0.67
CA PHE A 75 11.27 0.98 -1.78
C PHE A 75 11.07 1.66 -3.13
N LEU A 76 10.11 2.57 -3.24
CA LEU A 76 9.86 3.39 -4.42
C LEU A 76 10.94 4.47 -4.48
N SER A 77 12.15 4.07 -4.88
CA SER A 77 13.31 4.97 -4.96
C SER A 77 13.01 6.23 -5.79
N GLU A 78 13.71 7.33 -5.53
CA GLU A 78 13.70 8.53 -6.39
C GLU A 78 13.90 8.19 -7.87
N ARG A 79 14.67 7.14 -8.18
CA ARG A 79 14.84 6.66 -9.56
C ARG A 79 13.52 6.22 -10.21
N TYR A 80 12.61 5.57 -9.49
CA TYR A 80 11.29 5.19 -10.04
C TYR A 80 10.40 6.41 -10.26
N ILE A 81 10.42 7.32 -9.29
CA ILE A 81 9.68 8.58 -9.33
C ILE A 81 10.14 9.41 -10.53
N ASN A 82 11.44 9.67 -10.64
CA ASN A 82 12.04 10.50 -11.68
C ASN A 82 12.01 9.89 -13.10
N LEU A 83 11.93 8.55 -13.23
CA LEU A 83 11.86 7.91 -14.55
C LEU A 83 10.46 7.88 -15.14
N LYS A 84 9.42 8.05 -14.32
CA LYS A 84 8.02 7.81 -14.73
C LYS A 84 7.13 9.02 -14.57
N ALA A 85 7.41 9.93 -13.63
CA ALA A 85 6.72 11.20 -13.54
C ALA A 85 7.37 12.21 -14.50
N ASN A 86 6.63 12.66 -15.51
CA ASN A 86 7.06 13.73 -16.42
C ASN A 86 6.49 15.06 -15.93
N CYS A 87 7.05 15.55 -14.83
CA CYS A 87 6.59 16.74 -14.14
C CYS A 87 7.64 17.85 -14.20
N ASP A 88 7.19 19.10 -14.11
CA ASP A 88 8.07 20.28 -14.09
C ASP A 88 8.90 20.35 -12.79
N GLU A 89 8.38 19.77 -11.71
CA GLU A 89 9.06 19.59 -10.42
C GLU A 89 9.06 18.11 -10.01
N VAL A 90 9.95 17.73 -9.08
CA VAL A 90 9.95 16.36 -8.55
C VAL A 90 8.70 16.18 -7.67
N GLU A 91 7.82 15.27 -8.07
CA GLU A 91 6.59 14.96 -7.34
C GLU A 91 6.55 13.51 -6.90
N GLU A 92 6.04 13.29 -5.69
CA GLU A 92 5.81 11.94 -5.18
C GLU A 92 4.63 11.29 -5.91
N LEU A 93 4.75 10.00 -6.18
CA LEU A 93 3.67 9.22 -6.76
C LEU A 93 2.61 8.92 -5.70
N ASN A 94 1.34 8.90 -6.12
CA ASN A 94 0.30 8.26 -5.34
C ASN A 94 0.46 6.74 -5.44
N TYR A 95 0.48 6.01 -4.33
CA TYR A 95 0.62 4.56 -4.40
C TYR A 95 -0.28 3.80 -3.43
N GLY A 96 -0.67 2.61 -3.88
CA GLY A 96 -1.54 1.69 -3.15
C GLY A 96 -1.18 0.24 -3.46
N VAL A 97 -1.25 -0.65 -2.47
CA VAL A 97 -1.13 -2.09 -2.73
C VAL A 97 -2.48 -2.62 -3.16
N VAL A 98 -2.53 -3.18 -4.36
CA VAL A 98 -3.80 -3.65 -4.97
C VAL A 98 -4.02 -5.15 -4.82
N SER A 99 -2.97 -5.94 -4.59
CA SER A 99 -3.10 -7.38 -4.35
C SER A 99 -1.81 -8.01 -3.81
N TRP A 100 -1.96 -9.17 -3.18
CA TRP A 100 -0.87 -10.13 -2.97
C TRP A 100 -0.65 -10.95 -4.24
N THR A 101 0.60 -11.33 -4.55
CA THR A 101 0.86 -12.30 -5.62
C THR A 101 0.48 -13.70 -5.18
N ASN A 102 0.32 -14.62 -6.14
CA ASN A 102 0.17 -16.04 -5.85
C ASN A 102 1.26 -16.56 -4.89
N GLY A 103 0.87 -17.43 -3.96
CA GLY A 103 1.72 -17.97 -2.89
C GLY A 103 2.14 -16.95 -1.84
N GLY A 104 1.79 -15.67 -2.03
CA GLY A 104 2.00 -14.63 -1.05
C GLY A 104 3.44 -14.13 -0.93
N GLY A 105 4.33 -14.48 -1.85
CA GLY A 105 5.74 -14.06 -1.77
C GLY A 105 6.02 -12.60 -2.15
N ALA A 106 5.01 -11.89 -2.66
CA ALA A 106 5.13 -10.51 -3.08
C ALA A 106 3.77 -9.78 -3.01
N ILE A 107 3.84 -8.45 -3.09
CA ILE A 107 2.69 -7.56 -3.27
C ILE A 107 2.78 -6.88 -4.63
N ILE A 108 1.62 -6.49 -5.16
CA ILE A 108 1.48 -5.65 -6.35
C ILE A 108 1.11 -4.25 -5.90
N ILE A 109 1.95 -3.29 -6.24
CA ILE A 109 1.77 -1.87 -5.96
C ILE A 109 1.30 -1.20 -7.25
N SER A 110 0.19 -0.48 -7.17
CA SER A 110 -0.21 0.51 -8.17
C SER A 110 0.44 1.83 -7.76
N ALA A 111 1.18 2.46 -8.66
CA ALA A 111 1.72 3.80 -8.47
C ALA A 111 1.23 4.70 -9.61
N GLU A 112 0.67 5.85 -9.26
CA GLU A 112 0.04 6.81 -10.13
C GLU A 112 0.81 8.13 -10.09
N VAL A 113 1.06 8.72 -11.26
CA VAL A 113 1.56 10.10 -11.36
C VAL A 113 0.44 11.03 -10.88
N PRO A 114 0.68 11.90 -9.88
CA PRO A 114 -0.39 12.71 -9.29
C PRO A 114 -1.12 13.54 -10.36
N PRO A 115 -2.44 13.79 -10.20
CA PRO A 115 -3.26 14.54 -11.14
C PRO A 115 -3.01 16.06 -11.03
N HIS A 116 -1.74 16.48 -11.00
CA HIS A 116 -1.32 17.87 -10.92
C HIS A 116 -0.95 18.41 -12.30
N SER A 117 -1.29 19.67 -12.56
CA SER A 117 -1.05 20.33 -13.86
C SER A 117 0.42 20.47 -14.24
N SER A 118 1.32 20.38 -13.25
CA SER A 118 2.77 20.31 -13.40
C SER A 118 3.25 19.03 -14.08
N CYS A 119 2.42 17.97 -14.12
CA CYS A 119 2.75 16.68 -14.69
C CYS A 119 2.10 16.48 -16.07
N LYS A 120 2.92 16.30 -17.12
CA LYS A 120 2.46 16.08 -18.50
C LYS A 120 1.76 14.74 -18.68
N ASN A 121 2.13 13.74 -17.88
CA ASN A 121 1.53 12.41 -17.86
C ASN A 121 0.77 12.14 -16.56
N MET A 122 0.15 13.18 -16.01
CA MET A 122 -0.72 13.07 -14.84
C MET A 122 -1.78 11.96 -15.00
N GLY A 123 -2.01 11.18 -13.94
CA GLY A 123 -2.92 10.03 -13.94
C GLY A 123 -2.37 8.77 -14.61
N GLU A 124 -1.15 8.80 -15.18
CA GLU A 124 -0.51 7.57 -15.67
C GLU A 124 -0.21 6.63 -14.51
N THR A 125 -0.61 5.37 -14.66
CA THR A 125 -0.46 4.33 -13.63
C THR A 125 0.50 3.24 -14.07
N ILE A 126 1.44 2.91 -13.20
CA ILE A 126 2.36 1.77 -13.33
C ILE A 126 2.10 0.74 -12.24
N PHE A 127 2.46 -0.51 -12.52
CA PHE A 127 2.34 -1.60 -11.55
C PHE A 127 3.70 -2.22 -11.26
N ILE A 128 4.04 -2.34 -9.99
CA ILE A 128 5.33 -2.80 -9.50
C ILE A 128 5.11 -3.99 -8.58
N SER A 129 6.00 -5.00 -8.65
CA SER A 129 5.99 -6.08 -7.66
C SER A 129 7.06 -5.82 -6.59
N LEU A 130 6.70 -5.91 -5.31
CA LEU A 130 7.65 -5.94 -4.20
C LEU A 130 7.67 -7.34 -3.61
N ASN A 131 8.82 -8.01 -3.65
CA ASN A 131 9.02 -9.28 -2.96
C ASN A 131 9.21 -9.04 -1.47
N ILE A 132 8.33 -9.60 -0.63
CA ILE A 132 8.30 -9.29 0.82
C ILE A 132 9.44 -9.95 1.61
N ASN A 133 10.05 -11.01 1.08
CA ASN A 133 11.14 -11.71 1.77
C ASN A 133 12.48 -11.01 1.52
N SER A 134 12.71 -10.55 0.30
CA SER A 134 13.96 -9.89 -0.09
C SER A 134 13.89 -8.37 -0.03
N MET A 135 12.69 -7.80 0.10
CA MET A 135 12.44 -6.36 0.03
C MET A 135 12.98 -5.72 -1.25
N LYS A 136 12.93 -6.47 -2.36
CA LYS A 136 13.37 -6.01 -3.68
C LYS A 136 12.19 -5.79 -4.60
N LEU A 137 12.22 -4.66 -5.30
CA LEU A 137 11.31 -4.39 -6.40
C LEU A 137 11.69 -5.20 -7.63
N LYS A 138 10.67 -5.68 -8.35
CA LYS A 138 10.78 -6.22 -9.70
C LYS A 138 9.96 -5.34 -10.62
N GLU A 139 10.60 -4.88 -11.69
CA GLU A 139 10.06 -3.84 -12.56
C GLU A 139 8.84 -4.25 -13.39
N GLU A 140 8.03 -3.21 -13.59
CA GLU A 140 6.88 -3.02 -14.47
C GLU A 140 6.14 -4.28 -14.92
N ILE A 141 5.06 -4.57 -14.18
CA ILE A 141 4.06 -5.52 -14.62
C ILE A 141 3.23 -4.82 -15.69
N LYS A 142 3.30 -5.30 -16.93
CA LYS A 142 2.40 -4.81 -17.98
C LYS A 142 0.97 -5.09 -17.56
N LYS A 143 0.05 -4.19 -17.90
CA LYS A 143 -1.39 -4.36 -17.60
C LYS A 143 -1.93 -5.73 -18.03
N SER A 144 -1.45 -6.25 -19.17
CA SER A 144 -1.80 -7.59 -19.69
C SER A 144 -1.32 -8.77 -18.84
N GLN A 145 -0.38 -8.53 -17.92
CA GLN A 145 0.18 -9.52 -17.01
C GLN A 145 -0.47 -9.47 -15.62
N LEU A 146 -1.18 -8.39 -15.27
CA LEU A 146 -1.85 -8.24 -13.96
C LEU A 146 -2.84 -9.37 -13.70
N THR A 147 -3.67 -9.69 -14.70
CA THR A 147 -4.66 -10.76 -14.56
C THR A 147 -4.00 -12.12 -14.38
N LYS A 148 -2.81 -12.36 -14.97
CA LYS A 148 -2.05 -13.61 -14.75
C LYS A 148 -1.39 -13.63 -13.37
N ALA A 149 -0.91 -12.48 -12.89
CA ALA A 149 -0.37 -12.35 -11.55
C ALA A 149 -1.42 -12.60 -10.46
N GLN A 150 -2.69 -12.29 -10.76
CA GLN A 150 -3.84 -12.44 -9.87
C GLN A 150 -4.58 -13.80 -10.00
N LYS A 151 -4.75 -14.35 -11.21
CA LYS A 151 -5.68 -15.49 -11.48
C LYS A 151 -5.17 -16.90 -11.19
N ASN A 152 -3.93 -17.09 -10.74
CA ASN A 152 -3.48 -18.43 -10.31
C ASN A 152 -3.84 -18.72 -8.84
N THR A 153 -4.94 -18.13 -8.36
CA THR A 153 -5.60 -18.33 -7.06
C THR A 153 -6.61 -19.46 -7.11
#